data_AF-A0A955EGJ4-F1
#
_entry.id   AF-A0A955EGJ4-F1
#
_cell.length_a   1.000
_cell.length_b   1.000
_cell.length_c   1.000
_cell.angle_alpha   90.00
_cell.angle_beta   90.00
_cell.angle_gamma   90.00
#
_symmetry.space_group_name_H-M   'P 1'
#
loop_
_entity.id
_entity.type
_entity.pdbx_description
1 polymer ?
#
loop_
_entity_poly.entity_id
_entity_poly.type
_entity_poly.pdbx_seq_one_letter_code
_entity_poly.pdbx_strand_id
1 'polypeptide(L)'
;MLNRTLMATAGIVALAGAATAQAEFATNGGFETGDTSGWQYFPTTTSTFNVTNDANSGSFAAELFNNAPASAAVIKQANVGMGSINPGDMITISFAAKGSGAAGGVSFAEFFTEIDGGGVSSSEILGGAPLALTG
;
A
#
# COMPACT_ATOMS: atom_id res chain seq x y z
N MET A 1 -31.00 64.89 -2.95
CA MET A 1 -31.12 63.80 -1.96
C MET A 1 -31.89 62.69 -2.67
N LEU A 2 -31.37 61.50 -2.97
CA LEU A 2 -30.69 60.56 -2.09
C LEU A 2 -29.85 59.56 -2.94
N ASN A 3 -28.55 59.44 -2.63
CA ASN A 3 -27.68 58.35 -3.09
C ASN A 3 -28.12 57.05 -2.41
N ARG A 4 -28.33 55.96 -3.15
CA ARG A 4 -28.43 54.61 -2.56
C ARG A 4 -27.37 53.71 -3.16
N THR A 5 -26.24 53.67 -2.46
CA THR A 5 -25.19 52.67 -2.55
C THR A 5 -25.81 51.27 -2.41
N LEU A 6 -25.68 50.42 -3.43
CA LEU A 6 -25.88 48.99 -3.27
C LEU A 6 -24.52 48.37 -2.93
N MET A 7 -24.41 47.86 -1.70
CA MET A 7 -23.29 47.06 -1.24
C MET A 7 -23.12 45.84 -2.16
N ALA A 8 -21.94 45.71 -2.77
CA ALA A 8 -21.54 44.46 -3.40
C ALA A 8 -21.28 43.42 -2.31
N THR A 9 -22.18 42.46 -2.15
CA THR A 9 -21.88 41.26 -1.38
C THR A 9 -20.93 40.42 -2.22
N ALA A 10 -19.65 40.40 -1.85
CA ALA A 10 -18.68 39.49 -2.44
C ALA A 10 -19.12 38.06 -2.07
N GLY A 11 -19.75 37.37 -3.01
CA GLY A 11 -19.96 35.93 -2.90
C GLY A 11 -18.60 35.27 -2.85
N ILE A 12 -18.25 34.71 -1.69
CA ILE A 12 -17.10 33.83 -1.55
C ILE A 12 -17.42 32.58 -2.38
N VAL A 13 -16.86 32.53 -3.59
CA VAL A 13 -16.77 31.28 -4.35
C VAL A 13 -15.71 30.45 -3.64
N ALA A 14 -16.14 29.47 -2.86
CA ALA A 14 -15.24 28.41 -2.41
C ALA A 14 -14.84 27.60 -3.65
N LEU A 15 -13.65 27.84 -4.17
CA LEU A 15 -13.03 26.90 -5.11
C LEU A 15 -12.72 25.63 -4.31
N ALA A 16 -13.60 24.64 -4.40
CA ALA A 16 -13.23 23.28 -4.05
C ALA A 16 -12.07 22.90 -4.99
N GLY A 17 -10.85 22.87 -4.45
CA GLY A 17 -9.70 22.38 -5.19
C GLY A 17 -10.00 20.96 -5.63
N ALA A 18 -9.97 20.69 -6.94
CA ALA A 18 -10.03 19.34 -7.44
C ALA A 18 -8.82 18.60 -6.88
N ALA A 19 -9.04 17.68 -5.96
CA ALA A 19 -8.01 16.72 -5.58
C ALA A 19 -7.64 15.96 -6.84
N THR A 20 -6.41 16.12 -7.32
CA THR A 20 -5.88 15.25 -8.37
C THR A 20 -5.89 13.85 -7.81
N ALA A 21 -6.69 12.95 -8.39
CA ALA A 21 -6.67 11.55 -8.01
C ALA A 21 -5.23 11.04 -8.17
N GLN A 22 -4.63 10.56 -7.08
CA GLN A 22 -3.34 9.93 -7.13
C GLN A 22 -3.49 8.65 -7.96
N ALA A 23 -2.59 8.45 -8.93
CA ALA A 23 -2.60 7.21 -9.70
C ALA A 23 -2.26 6.05 -8.76
N GLU A 24 -3.19 5.11 -8.61
CA GLU A 24 -2.93 3.87 -7.89
C GLU A 24 -2.14 2.95 -8.80
N PHE A 25 -1.01 2.45 -8.30
CA PHE A 25 -0.15 1.54 -9.06
C PHE A 25 -0.34 0.09 -8.60
N ALA A 26 -0.73 -0.13 -7.34
CA ALA A 26 -1.00 -1.47 -6.83
C ALA A 26 -2.23 -2.08 -7.53
N THR A 27 -2.06 -3.26 -8.13
CA THR A 27 -3.20 -3.99 -8.70
C THR A 27 -3.81 -4.85 -7.61
N ASN A 28 -5.11 -4.69 -7.33
CA ASN A 28 -5.77 -5.40 -6.24
C ASN A 28 -5.06 -5.21 -4.87
N GLY A 29 -4.57 -3.99 -4.59
CA GLY A 29 -3.83 -3.69 -3.35
C GLY A 29 -4.65 -3.87 -2.07
N GLY A 30 -5.98 -3.74 -2.18
CA GLY A 30 -6.93 -3.96 -1.08
C GLY A 30 -7.54 -5.36 -1.02
N PHE A 31 -7.21 -6.28 -1.93
CA PHE A 31 -7.75 -7.66 -2.00
C PHE A 31 -9.28 -7.77 -2.22
N GLU A 32 -9.93 -6.69 -2.66
CA GLU A 32 -11.39 -6.63 -2.83
C GLU A 32 -11.93 -7.45 -4.03
N THR A 33 -11.05 -8.06 -4.83
CA THR A 33 -11.44 -9.12 -5.78
C THR A 33 -11.84 -10.42 -5.09
N GLY A 34 -11.56 -10.56 -3.79
CA GLY A 34 -11.78 -11.79 -3.03
C GLY A 34 -10.73 -12.88 -3.28
N ASP A 35 -9.62 -12.53 -3.95
CA ASP A 35 -8.52 -13.45 -4.25
C ASP A 35 -7.15 -12.76 -4.15
N THR A 36 -6.08 -13.54 -4.39
CA THR A 36 -4.68 -13.08 -4.34
C THR A 36 -4.15 -12.59 -5.69
N SER A 37 -5.03 -12.34 -6.67
CA SER A 37 -4.62 -11.91 -8.01
C SER A 37 -3.79 -10.62 -7.95
N GLY A 38 -2.78 -10.54 -8.82
CA GLY A 38 -1.84 -9.42 -8.85
C GLY A 38 -0.68 -9.52 -7.84
N TRP A 39 -0.70 -10.48 -6.91
CA TRP A 39 0.37 -10.70 -5.95
C TRP A 39 1.10 -12.02 -6.21
N GLN A 40 2.42 -11.99 -6.13
CA GLN A 40 3.27 -13.17 -6.14
C GLN A 40 3.50 -13.66 -4.71
N TYR A 41 3.54 -14.98 -4.55
CA TYR A 41 3.78 -15.63 -3.26
C TYR A 41 5.01 -16.52 -3.31
N PHE A 42 5.90 -16.33 -2.34
CA PHE A 42 7.12 -17.11 -2.14
C PHE A 42 6.94 -17.92 -0.86
N PRO A 43 6.46 -19.16 -0.97
CA PRO A 43 6.11 -19.98 0.18
C PRO A 43 7.35 -20.56 0.86
N THR A 44 7.17 -20.84 2.14
CA THR A 44 7.92 -21.81 2.93
C THR A 44 7.17 -23.15 2.94
N THR A 45 7.74 -24.17 3.59
CA THR A 45 7.12 -25.51 3.64
C THR A 45 5.76 -25.57 4.33
N THR A 46 5.45 -24.59 5.20
CA THR A 46 4.23 -24.59 6.04
C THR A 46 3.57 -23.21 6.13
N SER A 47 3.80 -22.34 5.16
CA SER A 47 3.13 -21.04 5.09
C SER A 47 1.94 -21.04 4.14
N THR A 48 1.01 -20.13 4.37
CA THR A 48 -0.16 -19.89 3.52
C THR A 48 -0.27 -18.41 3.18
N PHE A 49 -0.81 -18.14 1.99
CA PHE A 49 -1.21 -16.80 1.57
C PHE A 49 -2.65 -16.88 1.03
N ASN A 50 -3.58 -16.28 1.77
CA ASN A 50 -5.01 -16.34 1.50
C ASN A 50 -5.64 -14.94 1.60
N VAL A 51 -6.93 -14.87 1.29
CA VAL A 51 -7.78 -13.72 1.59
C VAL A 51 -8.64 -14.02 2.81
N THR A 52 -8.78 -13.04 3.69
CA THR A 52 -9.63 -13.07 4.88
C THR A 52 -10.65 -11.94 4.86
N ASN A 53 -11.71 -12.05 5.66
CA ASN A 53 -12.68 -10.97 5.88
C ASN A 53 -12.31 -10.04 7.05
N ASP A 54 -11.19 -10.31 7.71
CA ASP A 54 -10.65 -9.49 8.79
C ASP A 54 -9.86 -8.30 8.24
N ALA A 55 -10.58 -7.37 7.62
CA ALA A 55 -10.03 -6.27 6.84
C ALA A 55 -10.00 -4.94 7.62
N ASN A 56 -8.98 -4.11 7.35
CA ASN A 56 -8.93 -2.73 7.85
C ASN A 56 -10.01 -1.83 7.22
N SER A 57 -10.37 -2.11 5.97
CA SER A 57 -11.39 -1.42 5.18
C SER A 57 -11.92 -2.38 4.13
N GLY A 58 -13.16 -2.19 3.67
CA GLY A 58 -13.75 -3.07 2.66
C GLY A 58 -14.17 -4.42 3.23
N SER A 59 -14.22 -5.44 2.37
CA SER A 59 -14.67 -6.78 2.74
C SER A 59 -13.52 -7.77 2.92
N PHE A 60 -12.35 -7.47 2.35
CA PHE A 60 -11.28 -8.43 2.20
C PHE A 60 -9.91 -7.84 2.57
N ALA A 61 -9.02 -8.69 3.03
CA ALA A 61 -7.61 -8.38 3.23
C ALA A 61 -6.74 -9.61 2.96
N ALA A 62 -5.45 -9.41 2.72
CA ALA A 62 -4.49 -10.50 2.69
C ALA A 62 -4.21 -11.06 4.09
N GLU A 63 -4.11 -12.38 4.17
CA GLU A 63 -3.52 -13.09 5.30
C GLU A 63 -2.29 -13.85 4.84
N LEU A 64 -1.14 -13.52 5.43
CA LEU A 64 0.10 -14.27 5.28
C LEU A 64 0.44 -14.93 6.61
N PHE A 65 0.45 -16.26 6.63
CA PHE A 65 0.79 -17.05 7.81
C PHE A 65 2.04 -17.87 7.54
N ASN A 66 3.00 -17.88 8.47
CA ASN A 66 4.22 -18.68 8.36
C ASN A 66 4.54 -19.39 9.67
N ASN A 67 4.41 -20.72 9.67
CA ASN A 67 4.76 -21.57 10.81
C ASN A 67 6.10 -22.29 10.63
N ALA A 68 6.81 -22.07 9.53
CA ALA A 68 8.09 -22.71 9.29
C ALA A 68 9.19 -22.00 10.12
N PRO A 69 9.95 -22.74 10.95
CA PRO A 69 10.96 -22.14 11.82
C PRO A 69 12.09 -21.51 11.01
N ALA A 70 12.58 -20.36 11.49
CA ALA A 70 13.72 -19.64 10.90
C ALA A 70 13.62 -19.42 9.37
N SER A 71 12.42 -19.07 8.90
CA SER A 71 12.12 -18.88 7.48
C SER A 71 11.26 -17.65 7.26
N ALA A 72 11.19 -17.17 6.02
CA ALA A 72 10.33 -16.05 5.63
C ALA A 72 9.41 -16.48 4.48
N ALA A 73 8.11 -16.31 4.70
CA ALA A 73 7.13 -16.29 3.61
C ALA A 73 7.02 -14.84 3.12
N VAL A 74 6.92 -14.64 1.81
CA VAL A 74 6.90 -13.30 1.22
C VAL A 74 5.79 -13.21 0.20
N ILE A 75 5.07 -12.08 0.21
CA ILE A 75 4.19 -11.68 -0.88
C ILE A 75 4.72 -10.39 -1.50
N LYS A 76 4.62 -10.24 -2.81
CA LYS A 76 5.04 -9.02 -3.50
C LYS A 76 4.23 -8.73 -4.74
N GLN A 77 4.11 -7.45 -5.08
CA GLN A 77 3.82 -7.03 -6.45
C GLN A 77 5.14 -6.62 -7.12
N ALA A 78 5.40 -7.18 -8.29
CA ALA A 78 6.59 -6.90 -9.09
C ALA A 78 6.19 -6.09 -10.33
N ASN A 79 7.13 -5.33 -10.89
CA ASN A 79 6.94 -4.56 -12.13
C ASN A 79 5.77 -3.56 -12.09
N VAL A 80 5.53 -2.98 -10.92
CA VAL A 80 4.48 -1.98 -10.71
C VAL A 80 4.96 -0.62 -11.24
N GLY A 81 4.11 0.06 -12.02
CA GLY A 81 4.44 1.39 -12.56
C GLY A 81 5.51 1.42 -13.66
N MET A 82 5.81 0.28 -14.28
CA MET A 82 6.75 0.19 -15.41
C MET A 82 6.42 1.20 -16.52
N GLY A 83 7.43 1.94 -16.96
CA GLY A 83 7.30 2.98 -17.98
C GLY A 83 6.51 4.22 -17.56
N SER A 84 5.99 4.26 -16.34
CA SER A 84 5.21 5.38 -15.78
C SER A 84 5.94 6.08 -14.63
N ILE A 85 6.72 5.33 -13.84
CA ILE A 85 7.57 5.85 -12.76
C ILE A 85 8.96 6.14 -13.31
N ASN A 86 9.44 7.37 -13.10
CA ASN A 86 10.77 7.82 -13.49
C ASN A 86 11.67 8.03 -12.26
N PRO A 87 13.01 7.96 -12.43
CA PRO A 87 13.93 8.32 -11.36
C PRO A 87 13.69 9.74 -10.84
N GLY A 88 13.51 9.87 -9.53
CA GLY A 88 13.24 11.15 -8.86
C GLY A 88 11.76 11.45 -8.61
N ASP A 89 10.84 10.62 -9.14
CA ASP A 89 9.42 10.74 -8.81
C ASP A 89 9.19 10.47 -7.31
N MET A 90 8.32 11.28 -6.69
CA MET A 90 7.84 10.98 -5.35
C MET A 90 6.72 9.95 -5.42
N ILE A 91 6.94 8.81 -4.78
CA ILE A 91 5.94 7.75 -4.63
C ILE A 91 5.44 7.74 -3.19
N THR A 92 4.12 7.75 -3.02
CA THR A 92 3.50 7.52 -1.71
C THR A 92 3.19 6.04 -1.60
N ILE A 93 3.64 5.43 -0.50
CA ILE A 93 3.33 4.05 -0.18
C ILE A 93 2.49 4.05 1.09
N SER A 94 1.31 3.45 1.02
CA SER A 94 0.39 3.33 2.15
C SER A 94 -0.16 1.92 2.22
N PHE A 95 -0.15 1.33 3.41
CA PHE A 95 -0.77 0.06 3.70
C PHE A 95 -1.25 0.04 5.15
N ALA A 96 -2.24 -0.80 5.43
CA ALA A 96 -2.62 -1.17 6.78
C ALA A 96 -2.15 -2.59 7.03
N ALA A 97 -1.55 -2.85 8.19
CA ALA A 97 -1.12 -4.17 8.59
C ALA A 97 -1.45 -4.40 10.06
N LYS A 98 -1.90 -5.61 10.36
CA LYS A 98 -2.18 -6.09 11.70
C LYS A 98 -1.76 -7.54 11.81
N GLY A 99 -1.57 -8.04 13.03
CA GLY A 99 -1.17 -9.42 13.26
C GLY A 99 -0.31 -9.61 14.49
N SER A 100 0.26 -10.81 14.61
CA SER A 100 1.10 -11.20 15.73
C SER A 100 2.17 -12.21 15.28
N GLY A 101 3.18 -12.39 16.12
CA GLY A 101 4.24 -13.38 15.91
C GLY A 101 4.65 -14.04 17.21
N ALA A 102 5.21 -15.24 17.12
CA ALA A 102 5.89 -15.87 18.24
C ALA A 102 7.16 -15.08 18.65
N ALA A 103 7.79 -15.43 19.77
CA ALA A 103 9.02 -14.79 20.20
C ALA A 103 10.10 -14.88 19.09
N GLY A 104 10.63 -13.72 18.67
CA GLY A 104 11.59 -13.59 17.56
C GLY A 104 10.96 -13.53 16.16
N GLY A 105 9.64 -13.73 16.05
CA GLY A 105 8.90 -13.49 14.82
C GLY A 105 8.82 -12.00 14.52
N VAL A 106 9.18 -11.62 13.30
CA VAL A 106 9.16 -10.24 12.81
C VAL A 106 8.52 -10.19 11.43
N SER A 107 7.88 -9.08 11.13
CA SER A 107 7.32 -8.78 9.81
C SER A 107 7.90 -7.47 9.32
N PHE A 108 8.20 -7.37 8.03
CA PHE A 108 8.71 -6.17 7.40
C PHE A 108 7.82 -5.80 6.23
N ALA A 109 7.69 -4.51 5.96
CA ALA A 109 7.25 -4.01 4.67
C ALA A 109 8.48 -3.41 3.98
N GLU A 110 8.67 -3.76 2.72
CA GLU A 110 9.85 -3.34 1.96
C GLU A 110 9.40 -2.76 0.62
N PHE A 111 10.00 -1.64 0.26
CA PHE A 111 9.90 -1.05 -1.07
C PHE A 111 11.21 -1.26 -1.80
N PHE A 112 11.15 -1.66 -3.06
CA PHE A 112 12.34 -1.81 -3.87
C PHE A 112 12.06 -1.48 -5.33
N THR A 113 13.09 -1.04 -6.02
CA THR A 113 13.06 -0.80 -7.48
C THR A 113 13.69 -1.99 -8.19
N GLU A 114 13.00 -2.53 -9.18
CA GLU A 114 13.50 -3.64 -10.00
C GLU A 114 14.27 -3.11 -11.23
N ILE A 115 15.24 -3.89 -11.72
CA ILE A 115 15.94 -3.63 -12.99
C ILE A 115 15.29 -4.49 -14.07
N ASP A 116 15.16 -3.95 -15.28
CA ASP A 116 14.73 -4.72 -16.45
C ASP A 116 15.64 -5.95 -16.66
N GLY A 117 15.04 -7.13 -16.86
CA GLY A 117 15.76 -8.41 -16.88
C GLY A 117 16.03 -9.05 -15.50
N GLY A 118 15.65 -8.39 -14.40
CA GLY A 118 15.65 -8.94 -13.04
C GLY A 118 16.70 -8.33 -12.10
N GLY A 119 16.41 -8.41 -10.80
CA GLY A 119 17.26 -7.88 -9.73
C GLY A 119 16.70 -6.61 -9.08
N VAL A 120 17.30 -6.21 -7.96
CA VAL A 120 16.92 -5.03 -7.18
C VAL A 120 18.00 -3.96 -7.34
N SER A 121 17.61 -2.77 -7.78
CA SER A 121 18.52 -1.61 -7.91
C SER A 121 18.58 -0.76 -6.64
N SER A 122 17.53 -0.81 -5.81
CA SER A 122 17.45 -0.15 -4.52
C SER A 122 16.37 -0.84 -3.68
N SER A 123 16.56 -0.89 -2.36
CA SER A 123 15.57 -1.42 -1.41
C SER A 123 15.56 -0.62 -0.12
N GLU A 124 14.38 -0.45 0.46
CA GLU A 124 14.15 0.24 1.72
C GLU A 124 13.13 -0.52 2.57
N ILE A 125 13.48 -0.80 3.82
CA ILE A 125 12.53 -1.24 4.84
C ILE A 125 11.68 -0.04 5.24
N LEU A 126 10.38 -0.11 4.96
CA LEU A 126 9.44 0.95 5.26
C LEU A 126 9.32 1.10 6.78
N GLY A 127 9.73 2.28 7.28
CA GLY A 127 9.81 2.56 8.72
C GLY A 127 11.13 2.15 9.39
N GLY A 128 12.08 1.57 8.65
CA GLY A 128 13.45 1.29 9.10
C GLY A 128 13.61 0.17 10.15
N ALA A 129 12.52 -0.51 10.52
CA ALA A 129 12.48 -1.54 11.55
C ALA A 129 11.34 -2.55 11.25
N PRO A 130 11.25 -3.67 11.98
CA PRO A 130 10.07 -4.54 11.92
C PRO A 130 8.78 -3.76 12.18
N LEU A 131 7.71 -4.16 11.50
CA LEU A 131 6.37 -3.63 11.72
C LEU A 131 5.92 -3.89 13.16
N ALA A 132 5.46 -2.84 13.83
CA ALA A 132 4.81 -2.94 15.14
C ALA A 132 3.37 -3.43 14.97
N LEU A 133 3.19 -4.72 14.67
CA LEU A 133 1.88 -5.32 14.47
C LEU A 133 1.13 -5.45 15.80
N THR A 134 -0.16 -5.13 15.76
CA THR A 134 -1.12 -5.41 16.83
C THR A 134 -2.28 -6.22 16.24
N GLY A 135 -2.89 -7.10 17.02
CA GLY A 135 -4.00 -7.96 16.59
C GLY A 135 -5.35 -7.27 16.69
#